data_AF-A0A1J3IF74-F1
#
_entry.id   AF-A0A1J3IF74-F1
#
_cell.length_a   1.000
_cell.length_b   1.000
_cell.length_c   1.000
_cell.angle_alpha   90.00
_cell.angle_beta   90.00
_cell.angle_gamma   90.00
#
_symmetry.space_group_name_H-M   'P 1'
#
loop_
_entity.id
_entity.type
_entity.pdbx_description
1 polymer ?
#
loop_
_entity_poly.entity_id
_entity_poly.type
_entity_poly.pdbx_seq_one_letter_code
_entity_poly.pdbx_strand_id
1 'polypeptide(L)'
;FEARLSDFGIAKSIPATKTYASTYVLGTIGYIDPEYARTSRLNEKSDIYSFGIVLLELLTGKKAVDNEANLHQMILSKADDNTVMEAVDAE
;
A
#
# COMPACT_ATOMS: atom_id res chain seq x y z
N PHE A 1 -10.27 -20.27 -9.38
CA PHE A 1 -9.87 -19.93 -8.00
C PHE A 1 -10.53 -18.62 -7.62
N GLU A 2 -11.07 -18.50 -6.40
CA GLU A 2 -11.67 -17.27 -5.89
C GLU A 2 -10.73 -16.63 -4.85
N ALA A 3 -10.38 -15.36 -5.03
CA ALA A 3 -9.59 -14.62 -4.05
C ALA A 3 -10.45 -14.30 -2.82
N ARG A 4 -9.87 -14.45 -1.62
CA ARG A 4 -10.50 -14.14 -0.33
C ARG A 4 -9.51 -13.43 0.56
N LEU A 5 -9.97 -12.43 1.31
CA LEU A 5 -9.14 -11.71 2.28
C LEU A 5 -9.07 -12.49 3.60
N SER A 6 -7.91 -12.44 4.27
CA SER A 6 -7.67 -13.11 5.54
C SER A 6 -6.76 -12.26 6.45
N ASP A 7 -6.46 -12.77 7.64
CA ASP A 7 -5.62 -12.12 8.67
C ASP A 7 -6.10 -10.73 9.12
N PHE A 8 -7.22 -10.72 9.85
CA PHE A 8 -7.78 -9.52 10.47
C PHE A 8 -7.18 -9.22 11.86
N GLY A 9 -6.01 -9.76 12.20
CA GLY A 9 -5.44 -9.70 13.56
C GLY A 9 -5.14 -8.28 14.07
N ILE A 10 -4.91 -7.33 13.16
CA ILE A 10 -4.69 -5.91 13.47
C ILE A 10 -5.82 -4.98 13.01
N ALA A 11 -6.91 -5.54 12.48
CA ALA A 11 -8.03 -4.78 11.94
C ALA A 11 -8.65 -3.85 12.99
N LYS A 12 -9.12 -2.68 12.54
CA LYS A 12 -9.76 -1.68 13.40
C LYS A 12 -11.20 -1.44 12.96
N SER A 13 -12.12 -1.52 13.91
CA SER A 13 -13.49 -1.05 13.71
C SER A 13 -13.54 0.46 13.96
N ILE A 14 -13.97 1.22 12.96
CA ILE A 14 -14.14 2.67 13.03
C ILE A 14 -15.64 2.95 13.13
N PRO A 15 -16.13 3.57 14.23
CA PRO A 15 -17.53 3.98 14.32
C PRO A 15 -17.88 4.98 13.22
N ALA A 16 -19.12 4.96 12.72
CA ALA A 16 -19.58 5.88 11.68
C ALA A 16 -19.47 7.38 12.05
N THR A 17 -19.30 7.70 13.33
CA THR A 17 -19.10 9.07 13.83
C THR A 17 -17.64 9.54 13.72
N LYS A 18 -16.71 8.68 13.33
CA LYS A 18 -15.28 8.98 13.20
C LYS A 18 -14.80 8.70 11.77
N THR A 19 -13.81 9.46 11.33
CA THR A 19 -13.18 9.31 10.02
C THR A 19 -11.88 8.49 10.06
N TYR A 20 -11.36 8.18 11.26
CA TYR A 20 -10.15 7.39 11.46
C TYR A 20 -10.12 6.75 12.85
N ALA A 21 -9.28 5.72 13.01
CA ALA A 21 -8.83 5.19 14.29
C ALA A 21 -7.42 5.67 14.60
N SER A 22 -7.21 6.22 15.80
CA SER A 22 -5.86 6.46 16.32
C SER A 22 -5.32 5.17 16.91
N THR A 23 -4.19 4.69 16.40
CA THR A 23 -3.57 3.42 16.81
C THR A 23 -2.06 3.47 16.56
N TYR A 24 -1.30 2.63 17.27
CA TYR A 24 0.09 2.35 16.89
C TYR A 24 0.16 1.93 15.43
N VAL A 25 1.23 2.34 14.74
CA VAL A 25 1.52 1.95 13.37
C VAL A 25 1.87 0.47 13.35
N LEU A 26 0.99 -0.33 12.72
CA LEU A 26 1.13 -1.78 12.56
C LEU A 26 0.93 -2.13 11.09
N GLY A 27 1.71 -3.07 10.57
CA GLY A 27 1.64 -3.53 9.19
C GLY A 27 2.99 -3.98 8.66
N THR A 28 3.00 -4.47 7.42
CA THR A 28 4.23 -4.90 6.74
C THR A 28 4.89 -3.73 6.03
N ILE A 29 6.18 -3.50 6.29
CA ILE A 29 6.97 -2.46 5.62
C ILE A 29 6.84 -2.59 4.10
N GLY A 30 6.64 -1.47 3.41
CA GLY A 30 6.37 -1.41 1.97
C GLY A 30 4.90 -1.33 1.58
N TYR A 31 3.99 -1.83 2.43
CA TYR A 31 2.54 -1.73 2.22
C TYR A 31 1.87 -0.71 3.14
N ILE A 32 2.59 -0.21 4.15
CA ILE A 32 2.07 0.79 5.09
C ILE A 32 1.88 2.13 4.35
N ASP A 33 0.66 2.65 4.43
CA ASP A 33 0.31 4.00 3.98
C ASP A 33 1.21 5.08 4.64
N PRO A 34 1.90 5.92 3.85
CA PRO A 34 2.76 6.99 4.35
C PRO A 34 2.02 8.00 5.26
N GLU A 35 0.74 8.28 4.99
CA GLU A 35 -0.05 9.17 5.82
C GLU A 35 -0.34 8.53 7.18
N TYR A 36 -0.76 7.25 7.19
CA TYR A 36 -0.93 6.49 8.42
C TYR A 36 0.38 6.40 9.21
N ALA A 37 1.52 6.11 8.56
CA ALA A 37 2.83 6.05 9.20
C ALA A 37 3.20 7.37 9.90
N ARG A 38 2.87 8.51 9.27
CA ARG A 38 3.18 9.85 9.80
C ARG A 38 2.21 10.29 10.90
N THR A 39 0.94 9.95 10.77
CA THR A 39 -0.13 10.53 11.62
C THR A 39 -0.64 9.59 12.70
N SER A 40 -0.34 8.28 12.59
CA SER A 40 -0.95 7.23 13.41
C SER A 40 -2.49 7.21 13.32
N ARG A 41 -3.05 7.74 12.23
CA ARG A 41 -4.50 7.72 11.93
C ARG A 41 -4.77 6.72 10.82
N LEU A 42 -5.36 5.60 11.18
CA LEU A 42 -5.75 4.54 10.26
C LEU A 42 -7.18 4.80 9.75
N ASN A 43 -7.40 4.69 8.45
CA ASN A 43 -8.72 4.78 7.81
C ASN A 43 -8.78 3.86 6.58
N GLU A 44 -9.88 3.90 5.84
CA GLU A 44 -10.07 3.09 4.63
C GLU A 44 -9.09 3.41 3.51
N LYS A 45 -8.48 4.61 3.48
CA LYS A 45 -7.46 4.98 2.49
C LYS A 45 -6.17 4.22 2.68
N SER A 46 -5.86 3.82 3.92
CA SER A 46 -4.72 2.97 4.20
C SER A 46 -4.86 1.58 3.56
N ASP A 47 -6.07 1.03 3.48
CA ASP A 47 -6.35 -0.23 2.75
C ASP A 47 -6.23 -0.03 1.23
N ILE A 48 -6.70 1.12 0.71
CA ILE A 48 -6.57 1.43 -0.73
C ILE A 48 -5.09 1.55 -1.14
N TYR A 49 -4.28 2.24 -0.33
CA TYR A 49 -2.85 2.37 -0.60
C TYR A 49 -2.16 1.01 -0.62
N SER A 50 -2.34 0.22 0.43
CA SER A 50 -1.70 -1.09 0.57
C SER A 50 -2.11 -2.05 -0.55
N PHE A 51 -3.38 -2.07 -0.93
CA PHE A 51 -3.85 -2.83 -2.09
C PHE A 51 -3.25 -2.32 -3.42
N GLY A 52 -3.06 -1.00 -3.57
CA GLY A 52 -2.36 -0.42 -4.70
C GLY A 52 -0.91 -0.94 -4.83
N ILE A 53 -0.19 -1.07 -3.72
CA ILE A 53 1.15 -1.69 -3.72
C ILE A 53 1.08 -3.16 -4.13
N VAL A 54 0.08 -3.92 -3.68
CA VAL A 54 -0.12 -5.32 -4.13
C VAL A 54 -0.33 -5.38 -5.65
N LEU A 55 -1.14 -4.47 -6.22
CA LEU A 55 -1.32 -4.39 -7.66
C LEU A 55 -0.02 -4.06 -8.39
N LEU A 56 0.78 -3.12 -7.86
CA LEU A 56 2.09 -2.80 -8.45
C LEU A 56 3.04 -3.99 -8.38
N GLU A 57 3.08 -4.72 -7.27
CA GLU A 57 3.91 -5.92 -7.14
C GLU A 57 3.53 -6.98 -8.19
N LEU A 58 2.23 -7.17 -8.44
CA LEU A 58 1.73 -8.09 -9.47
C LEU A 58 2.06 -7.62 -10.90
N LEU A 59 1.91 -6.32 -11.18
CA LEU A 59 2.11 -5.76 -12.52
C LEU A 59 3.60 -5.61 -12.88
N THR A 60 4.46 -5.40 -11.89
CA THR A 60 5.89 -5.12 -12.11
C THR A 60 6.77 -6.34 -11.86
N GLY A 61 6.23 -7.39 -11.22
CA GLY A 61 7.00 -8.57 -10.78
C GLY A 61 8.04 -8.29 -9.68
N LYS A 62 8.06 -7.07 -9.13
CA LYS A 62 9.03 -6.61 -8.13
C LYS A 62 8.42 -6.59 -6.73
N LYS A 63 9.23 -6.87 -5.71
CA LYS A 63 8.80 -6.78 -4.30
C LYS A 63 8.44 -5.34 -3.93
N ALA A 64 7.45 -5.16 -3.06
CA ALA A 64 7.07 -3.85 -2.52
C ALA A 64 8.27 -3.01 -2.01
N VAL A 65 9.16 -3.64 -1.25
CA VAL A 65 10.44 -3.07 -0.79
C VAL A 65 11.51 -4.16 -0.79
N ASP A 66 12.70 -3.82 -1.28
CA ASP A 66 13.95 -4.57 -1.09
C ASP A 66 15.11 -3.61 -0.79
N ASN A 67 16.35 -4.12 -0.78
CA ASN A 67 17.53 -3.31 -0.45
C ASN A 67 17.85 -2.22 -1.50
N GLU A 68 17.31 -2.34 -2.71
CA GLU A 68 17.66 -1.51 -3.86
C GLU A 68 16.48 -0.64 -4.32
N ALA A 69 15.24 -1.04 -4.02
CA ALA A 69 14.04 -0.41 -4.55
C ALA A 69 12.85 -0.40 -3.58
N ASN A 70 12.01 0.62 -3.77
CA ASN A 70 10.71 0.76 -3.15
C ASN A 70 9.69 1.11 -4.24
N LEU A 71 8.63 0.30 -4.39
CA LEU A 71 7.61 0.50 -5.43
C LEU A 71 6.93 1.86 -5.34
N HIS A 72 6.71 2.39 -4.13
CA HIS A 72 6.13 3.71 -3.92
C HIS A 72 7.01 4.81 -4.52
N GLN A 73 8.32 4.76 -4.30
CA GLN A 73 9.24 5.76 -4.85
C GLN A 73 9.39 5.60 -6.37
N MET A 74 9.47 4.36 -6.85
CA MET A 74 9.57 4.05 -8.26
C MET A 74 8.37 4.57 -9.06
N ILE A 75 7.14 4.31 -8.58
CA ILE A 75 5.93 4.71 -9.30
C ILE A 75 5.74 6.22 -9.32
N LEU A 76 6.14 6.93 -8.24
CA LEU A 76 6.12 8.39 -8.21
C LEU A 76 7.09 8.98 -9.22
N SER A 77 8.33 8.49 -9.29
CA SER A 77 9.31 8.94 -10.28
C SER A 77 8.81 8.72 -11.71
N LYS A 78 8.25 7.54 -12.00
CA LYS A 78 7.70 7.24 -13.33
C LYS A 78 6.45 8.06 -13.66
N ALA A 79 5.66 8.42 -12.66
CA ALA A 79 4.51 9.29 -12.85
C ALA A 79 4.95 10.71 -13.22
N ASP A 80 5.97 11.24 -12.54
CA ASP A 80 6.56 12.55 -12.84
C ASP A 80 7.12 12.61 -14.28
N ASP A 81 7.71 11.50 -14.74
CA ASP A 81 8.25 11.37 -16.10
C ASP A 81 7.20 10.95 -17.15
N ASN A 82 5.95 10.69 -16.74
CA ASN A 82 4.87 10.16 -17.58
C ASN A 82 5.21 8.81 -18.27
N THR A 83 5.98 7.96 -17.60
CA THR A 83 6.51 6.66 -18.07
C THR A 83 5.99 5.47 -17.25
N VAL A 84 4.85 5.63 -16.57
CA VAL A 84 4.26 4.59 -15.69
C VAL A 84 4.12 3.23 -16.37
N MET A 85 3.77 3.22 -17.66
CA MET A 85 3.59 1.97 -18.42
C MET A 85 4.88 1.17 -18.56
N GLU A 86 6.05 1.80 -18.46
CA GLU A 86 7.35 1.12 -18.46
C GLU A 86 7.66 0.41 -17.13
N ALA A 87 6.83 0.58 -16.10
CA ALA A 87 6.97 -0.18 -14.86
C ALA A 87 6.47 -1.62 -15.01
N VAL A 88 5.50 -1.84 -15.91
CA VAL A 88 4.86 -3.13 -16.12
C VAL A 88 5.88 -4.10 -16.68
N ASP A 89 5.90 -5.31 -16.13
CA ASP A 89 6.77 -6.38 -16.61
C ASP A 89 6.42 -6.71 -18.08
N ALA A 90 7.45 -6.98 -18.89
CA ALA A 90 7.31 -7.09 -20.34
C ALA A 90 6.82 -8.48 -20.82
N GLU A 91 6.66 -9.44 -19.90
CA GLU A 91 6.74 -10.90 -20.12
C GLU A 91 8.12 -11.40 -20.58
#